data_AF-X1FRH9-F1
#
_entry.id   AF-X1FRH9-F1
#
_cell.length_a   1.000
_cell.length_b   1.000
_cell.length_c   1.000
_cell.angle_alpha   90.00
_cell.angle_beta   90.00
_cell.angle_gamma   90.00
#
_symmetry.space_group_name_H-M   'P 1'
#
loop_
_entity.id
_entity.type
_entity.pdbx_description
1 polymer ?
#
loop_
_entity_poly.entity_id
_entity_poly.type
_entity_poly.pdbx_seq_one_letter_code
_entity_poly.pdbx_strand_id
1 'polypeptide(L)'
;NSITIPCLEIKDFPDFPHRGVMLDISRNKVPKMETLYALIDLLSKLKINQFQLYTEHTFAYQGHEQVWKDASPLTGEEVLALDDFCRKRFIELVPNQNSFGHLHRWLKHN
;
A
#
# COMPACT_ATOMS: atom_id res chain seq x y z
N ASN A 1 -2.22 -23.64 33.23
CA ASN A 1 -2.49 -22.20 33.37
C ASN A 1 -3.80 -21.87 32.67
N SER A 2 -4.84 -21.49 33.41
CA SER A 2 -6.06 -20.93 32.82
C SER A 2 -5.88 -19.42 32.66
N ILE A 3 -6.25 -18.89 31.49
CA ILE A 3 -6.35 -17.45 31.24
C ILE A 3 -7.77 -17.03 31.66
N THR A 4 -7.89 -16.12 32.60
CA THR A 4 -9.16 -15.52 33.03
C THR A 4 -9.32 -14.12 32.43
N ILE A 5 -10.47 -13.86 31.81
CA ILE A 5 -10.83 -12.55 31.24
C ILE A 5 -12.05 -12.03 32.00
N PRO A 6 -12.10 -10.76 32.43
CA PRO A 6 -13.25 -10.19 33.13
C PRO A 6 -14.48 -10.09 32.22
N CYS A 7 -15.67 -10.15 32.82
CA CYS A 7 -16.93 -9.85 32.12
C CYS A 7 -16.98 -8.35 31.80
N LEU A 8 -17.17 -7.98 30.53
CA LEU A 8 -17.25 -6.60 30.05
C LEU A 8 -18.10 -6.50 28.78
N GLU A 9 -18.59 -5.30 28.50
CA GLU A 9 -19.32 -4.96 27.26
C GLU A 9 -18.49 -3.96 26.42
N ILE A 10 -18.32 -4.23 25.12
CA ILE A 10 -17.68 -3.32 24.16
C ILE A 10 -18.70 -2.93 23.10
N LYS A 11 -18.87 -1.62 22.89
CA LYS A 11 -19.56 -1.04 21.73
C LYS A 11 -18.52 -0.32 20.89
N ASP A 12 -18.32 -0.79 19.66
CA ASP A 12 -17.27 -0.29 18.77
C ASP A 12 -17.81 -0.18 17.34
N PHE A 13 -17.60 0.97 16.72
CA PHE A 13 -17.97 1.26 15.33
C PHE A 13 -17.14 2.46 14.84
N PRO A 14 -16.82 2.53 13.53
CA PRO A 14 -16.03 3.62 13.00
C PRO A 14 -16.88 4.88 12.74
N ASP A 15 -16.34 6.06 13.04
CA ASP A 15 -16.94 7.34 12.62
C ASP A 15 -16.82 7.56 11.10
N PHE A 16 -15.74 7.04 10.51
CA PHE A 16 -15.45 7.16 9.08
C PHE A 16 -15.51 5.80 8.38
N PRO A 17 -16.31 5.67 7.30
CA PRO A 17 -16.40 4.42 6.56
C PRO A 17 -15.06 4.06 5.89
N HIS A 18 -14.29 5.06 5.47
CA HIS A 18 -12.97 4.90 4.84
C HIS A 18 -11.88 5.45 5.76
N ARG A 19 -11.01 4.58 6.24
CA ARG A 19 -9.87 4.88 7.12
C ARG A 19 -8.62 4.45 6.38
N GLY A 20 -8.07 5.38 5.60
CA GLY A 20 -6.98 5.12 4.66
C GLY A 20 -5.62 5.54 5.19
N VAL A 21 -4.60 4.76 4.83
CA VAL A 21 -3.19 5.15 4.97
C VAL A 21 -2.55 5.15 3.59
N MET A 22 -1.89 6.27 3.24
CA MET A 22 -1.12 6.40 2.00
C MET A 22 0.37 6.29 2.31
N LEU A 23 1.07 5.43 1.56
CA LEU A 23 2.52 5.31 1.60
C LEU A 23 3.12 5.86 0.31
N ASP A 24 4.02 6.84 0.43
CA ASP A 24 4.82 7.35 -0.67
C ASP A 24 5.94 6.36 -0.99
N ILE A 25 5.86 5.75 -2.18
CA ILE A 25 6.89 4.86 -2.71
C ILE A 25 7.64 5.51 -3.88
N SER A 26 7.50 6.81 -4.12
CA SER A 26 8.09 7.55 -5.24
C SER A 26 9.25 8.47 -4.83
N ARG A 27 9.48 8.65 -3.52
CA ARG A 27 10.57 9.46 -2.96
C ARG A 27 11.73 8.60 -2.45
N ASN A 28 12.42 7.95 -3.39
CA ASN A 28 13.67 7.18 -3.22
C ASN A 28 13.57 5.78 -2.62
N LYS A 29 12.56 5.45 -1.79
CA LYS A 29 12.49 4.14 -1.14
C LYS A 29 11.21 3.40 -1.47
N VAL A 30 11.34 2.39 -2.33
CA VAL A 30 10.31 1.35 -2.51
C VAL A 30 10.55 0.27 -1.45
N PRO A 31 9.60 -0.01 -0.54
CA PRO A 31 9.76 -1.07 0.45
C PRO A 31 9.74 -2.45 -0.20
N LYS A 32 10.43 -3.41 0.43
CA LYS A 32 10.30 -4.81 0.05
C LYS A 32 8.91 -5.34 0.40
N MET A 33 8.49 -6.41 -0.28
CA MET A 33 7.19 -7.06 -0.05
C MET A 33 6.99 -7.49 1.41
N GLU A 34 8.01 -7.99 2.11
CA GLU A 34 7.89 -8.38 3.52
C GLU A 34 7.58 -7.17 4.42
N THR A 35 8.11 -5.99 4.07
CA THR A 35 7.83 -4.75 4.80
C THR A 35 6.40 -4.28 4.55
N LEU A 36 5.91 -4.39 3.30
CA LEU A 36 4.53 -4.06 2.97
C LEU A 36 3.56 -5.01 3.69
N TYR A 37 3.83 -6.31 3.69
CA TYR A 37 3.03 -7.28 4.43
C TYR A 37 3.00 -7.01 5.94
N ALA A 38 4.15 -6.71 6.56
CA ALA A 38 4.21 -6.36 7.97
C ALA A 38 3.43 -5.08 8.29
N LEU A 39 3.47 -4.09 7.38
CA LEU A 39 2.68 -2.87 7.51
C LEU A 39 1.19 -3.17 7.44
N ILE A 40 0.75 -3.97 6.47
CA ILE A 40 -0.66 -4.37 6.33
C ILE A 40 -1.16 -5.16 7.56
N ASP A 41 -0.35 -6.06 8.12
CA ASP A 41 -0.65 -6.73 9.40
C ASP A 41 -0.83 -5.72 10.54
N LEU A 42 0.03 -4.71 10.64
CA LEU A 42 -0.10 -3.65 11.64
C LEU A 42 -1.38 -2.83 11.43
N LEU A 43 -1.65 -2.37 10.20
CA LEU A 43 -2.81 -1.55 9.86
C LEU A 43 -4.12 -2.27 10.17
N SER A 44 -4.19 -3.58 9.91
CA SER A 44 -5.38 -4.39 10.21
C SER A 44 -5.68 -4.46 11.71
N LYS A 45 -4.66 -4.57 12.57
CA LYS A 45 -4.81 -4.52 14.03
C LYS A 45 -5.32 -3.16 14.52
N LEU A 46 -4.99 -2.10 13.79
CA LEU A 46 -5.46 -0.73 14.03
C LEU A 46 -6.82 -0.42 13.37
N LYS A 47 -7.48 -1.42 12.77
CA LYS A 47 -8.78 -1.29 12.08
C LYS A 47 -8.79 -0.32 10.90
N ILE A 48 -7.62 -0.03 10.30
CA ILE A 48 -7.51 0.64 8.99
C ILE A 48 -8.08 -0.29 7.93
N ASN A 49 -8.84 0.25 6.97
CA ASN A 49 -9.50 -0.55 5.92
C ASN A 49 -9.15 -0.13 4.50
N GLN A 50 -8.28 0.88 4.32
CA GLN A 50 -7.73 1.23 3.02
C GLN A 50 -6.23 1.46 3.10
N PHE A 51 -5.50 0.96 2.12
CA PHE A 51 -4.08 1.21 1.93
C PHE A 51 -3.83 1.73 0.52
N GLN A 52 -3.07 2.81 0.40
CA GLN A 52 -2.76 3.43 -0.89
C GLN A 52 -1.25 3.49 -1.10
N LEU A 53 -0.81 3.15 -2.31
CA LEU A 53 0.55 3.38 -2.76
C LEU A 53 0.56 4.62 -3.65
N TYR A 54 1.23 5.68 -3.19
CA TYR A 54 1.47 6.85 -4.02
C TYR A 54 2.61 6.56 -4.99
N THR A 55 2.24 6.49 -6.27
CA THR A 55 3.07 6.02 -7.36
C THR A 55 3.17 7.08 -8.45
N GLU A 56 4.41 7.43 -8.78
CA GLU A 56 4.74 8.22 -9.96
C GLU A 56 5.40 7.33 -11.01
N HIS A 57 6.56 6.75 -10.66
CA HIS A 57 7.44 6.01 -11.56
C HIS A 57 7.93 4.68 -10.97
N THR A 58 7.46 4.31 -9.77
CA THR A 58 7.96 3.15 -9.00
C THR A 58 7.10 1.90 -9.18
N PHE A 59 6.46 1.81 -10.34
CA PHE A 59 5.80 0.62 -10.84
C PHE A 59 6.38 0.24 -12.20
N ALA A 60 6.49 -1.06 -12.46
CA ALA A 60 7.09 -1.59 -13.68
C ALA A 60 6.12 -1.54 -14.87
N TYR A 61 5.82 -0.34 -15.37
CA TYR A 61 4.97 -0.16 -16.56
C TYR A 61 5.59 -0.80 -17.79
N GLN A 62 4.84 -1.67 -18.46
CA GLN A 62 5.27 -2.37 -19.66
C GLN A 62 5.69 -1.38 -20.76
N GLY A 63 6.90 -1.56 -21.32
CA GLY A 63 7.40 -0.72 -22.42
C GLY A 63 7.91 0.65 -21.99
N HIS A 64 7.98 0.93 -20.69
CA HIS A 64 8.46 2.19 -20.12
C HIS A 64 9.63 1.98 -19.15
N GLU A 65 10.46 0.95 -19.38
CA GLU A 65 11.58 0.55 -18.53
C GLU A 65 12.53 1.72 -18.23
N GLN A 66 12.72 2.61 -19.20
CA GLN A 66 13.58 3.79 -19.05
C GLN A 66 13.17 4.68 -17.87
N VAL A 67 11.88 4.70 -17.52
CA VAL A 67 11.30 5.53 -16.46
C VAL A 67 11.56 4.95 -15.07
N TRP A 68 11.48 3.62 -14.93
CA TRP A 68 11.39 2.94 -13.64
C TRP A 68 12.55 2.00 -13.30
N LYS A 69 13.39 1.61 -14.27
CA LYS A 69 14.43 0.56 -14.09
C LYS A 69 15.40 0.81 -12.93
N ASP A 70 15.68 2.07 -12.63
CA ASP A 70 16.62 2.48 -11.59
C ASP A 70 15.93 2.80 -10.24
N ALA A 71 14.64 2.48 -10.11
CA ALA A 71 13.81 2.87 -8.97
C ALA A 71 13.40 1.69 -8.07
N SER A 72 13.86 0.47 -8.36
CA SER A 72 13.44 -0.77 -7.68
C SER A 72 11.90 -0.88 -7.62
N PRO A 73 11.21 -0.84 -8.77
CA PRO A 73 9.77 -0.70 -8.80
C PRO A 73 9.06 -1.95 -8.27
N LEU A 74 7.79 -1.80 -7.92
CA LEU A 74 6.89 -2.93 -7.79
C LEU A 74 6.51 -3.48 -9.16
N THR A 75 6.47 -4.80 -9.30
CA THR A 75 5.92 -5.46 -10.50
C THR A 75 4.41 -5.60 -10.44
N GLY A 76 3.79 -5.94 -11.58
CA GLY A 76 2.36 -6.28 -11.62
C GLY A 76 2.01 -7.46 -10.72
N GLU A 77 2.84 -8.50 -10.71
CA GLU A 77 2.67 -9.69 -9.87
C GLU A 77 2.79 -9.34 -8.37
N GLU A 78 3.71 -8.46 -8.01
CA GLU A 78 3.86 -7.99 -6.63
C GLU A 78 2.65 -7.17 -6.17
N VAL A 79 2.12 -6.29 -7.03
CA VAL A 79 0.90 -5.54 -6.72
C VAL A 79 -0.31 -6.48 -6.55
N LEU A 80 -0.44 -7.51 -7.39
CA LEU A 80 -1.51 -8.52 -7.26
C LEU A 80 -1.37 -9.34 -5.97
N ALA A 81 -0.15 -9.73 -5.61
CA ALA A 81 0.13 -10.42 -4.36
C ALA A 81 -0.18 -9.54 -3.14
N LEU A 82 0.15 -8.24 -3.22
CA LEU A 82 -0.19 -7.26 -2.19
C LEU A 82 -1.70 -7.07 -2.05
N ASP A 83 -2.43 -6.94 -3.15
CA ASP A 83 -3.90 -6.82 -3.15
C ASP A 83 -4.55 -8.02 -2.46
N ASP A 84 -4.15 -9.25 -2.83
CA ASP A 84 -4.66 -10.46 -2.20
C ASP A 84 -4.35 -10.51 -0.70
N PHE A 85 -3.16 -10.07 -0.31
CA PHE A 85 -2.75 -10.00 1.10
C PHE A 85 -3.55 -8.96 1.90
N CYS A 86 -3.85 -7.80 1.31
CA CYS A 86 -4.71 -6.76 1.87
C CYS A 86 -6.15 -7.27 2.06
N ARG A 87 -6.70 -7.92 1.03
CA ARG A 87 -8.07 -8.45 1.02
C ARG A 87 -8.29 -9.47 2.14
N LYS A 88 -7.32 -10.37 2.37
CA LYS A 88 -7.33 -11.34 3.48
C LYS A 88 -7.39 -10.71 4.87
N ARG A 89 -7.13 -9.40 4.98
CA ARG A 89 -7.14 -8.60 6.20
C ARG A 89 -8.20 -7.50 6.19
N PHE A 90 -9.16 -7.58 5.27
CA PHE A 90 -10.24 -6.61 5.12
C PHE A 90 -9.74 -5.18 4.83
N ILE A 91 -8.60 -5.08 4.15
CA ILE A 91 -8.05 -3.82 3.65
C ILE A 91 -8.21 -3.79 2.13
N GLU A 92 -8.74 -2.70 1.60
CA GLU A 92 -8.77 -2.41 0.17
C GLU A 92 -7.45 -1.75 -0.25
N LEU A 93 -6.81 -2.30 -1.29
CA LEU A 93 -5.66 -1.65 -1.93
C LEU A 93 -6.16 -0.66 -2.98
N VAL A 94 -5.92 0.63 -2.77
CA VAL A 94 -6.37 1.70 -3.66
C VAL A 94 -5.18 2.26 -4.45
N PRO A 95 -5.22 2.29 -5.78
CA PRO A 95 -4.16 2.88 -6.58
C PRO A 95 -4.17 4.41 -6.45
N ASN A 96 -3.01 5.01 -6.19
CA ASN A 96 -2.82 6.46 -6.19
C ASN A 96 -1.73 6.83 -7.20
N GLN A 97 -2.14 7.00 -8.46
CA GLN A 97 -1.27 7.31 -9.58
C GLN A 97 -1.34 8.80 -9.94
N ASN A 98 -0.19 9.47 -10.03
CA ASN A 98 -0.15 10.80 -10.65
C ASN A 98 -0.16 10.71 -12.18
N SER A 99 -0.98 11.55 -12.81
CA SER A 99 -1.21 11.57 -14.27
C SER A 99 -0.99 12.93 -14.94
N PHE A 100 -0.64 13.98 -14.19
CA PHE A 100 -0.42 15.32 -14.74
C PHE A 100 0.86 15.97 -14.20
N GLY A 101 0.91 16.22 -12.89
CA GLY A 101 2.10 16.72 -12.20
C GLY A 101 3.01 15.60 -11.72
N HIS A 102 4.18 15.95 -11.18
CA HIS A 102 5.15 15.00 -10.61
C HIS A 102 5.69 13.94 -11.60
N LEU A 103 5.71 14.28 -12.88
CA LEU A 103 6.18 13.40 -13.95
C LEU A 103 7.65 13.65 -14.35
N HIS A 104 8.50 14.23 -13.48
CA HIS A 104 9.90 14.53 -13.82
C HIS A 104 10.66 13.30 -14.33
N ARG A 105 10.44 12.13 -13.71
CA ARG A 105 11.04 10.85 -14.12
C ARG A 105 10.54 10.36 -15.47
N TRP A 106 9.32 10.70 -15.86
CA TRP A 106 8.74 10.38 -17.17
C TRP A 106 9.22 11.32 -18.26
N LEU A 107 9.30 12.63 -17.98
CA LEU A 107 9.51 13.68 -18.98
C LEU A 107 10.98 14.03 -19.24
N LYS A 108 11.93 13.48 -18.48
CA LYS A 108 13.37 13.73 -18.67
C LYS A 108 13.99 12.92 -19.82
N HIS A 109 13.19 12.11 -20.51
CA HIS A 109 13.61 11.22 -21.58
C HIS A 109 13.03 11.72 -22.91
N ASN A 110 13.81 11.57 -24.00
CA ASN A 110 13.42 11.98 -25.35
C ASN A 110 12.82 10.81 -26.12
#